data_AF-A0A9W4K218-F1
#
_entry.id   AF-A0A9W4K218-F1
#
_cell.length_a   1.000
_cell.length_b   1.000
_cell.length_c   1.000
_cell.angle_alpha   90.00
_cell.angle_beta   90.00
_cell.angle_gamma   90.00
#
_symmetry.space_group_name_H-M   'P 1'
#
loop_
_entity.id
_entity.type
_entity.pdbx_description
1 polymer ?
#
loop_
_entity_poly.entity_id
_entity_poly.type
_entity_poly.pdbx_seq_one_letter_code
_entity_poly.pdbx_strand_id
1 'polypeptide(L)'
;MKYLSVASVAALLSATVSASPLAPRDSCPKGYTQSVYYKTIYLEPSTSAIPESTATPSPSPITVESQSSAVPTVIPSSTAVITSQAPVVEQVESSTSSAVVSTSTSEAAPAIALLPTASVESAATVETTPVIQPIEQTTQAAVQTTTSSAVEVVEPTTQAATETTPAPIVKAVEPTTQAVTETTAAPVVKAAVQSTSTTSSTTSSSTSSTSSSSENAGKATFYGGNVSGGTCSFSGYSLPSSLFGTALSLARWDDAANCGRCVSVTGPEGNTVKAMIVDQCPECESNHLDLFQNAFAELSDISAGIIGINWSFVSCDLDGPLKLKNKEGTSAYWFSMQVVNANDAVTALDVSTDGGSSWQSTERTSYNFFENSSGFGTDSVTVRVTGASGKTVVVKDVGVSSGAEVTASSNL
;
A
#
# COMPACT_ATOMS: atom_id res chain seq x y z
N MET A 1 27.14 -75.68 -0.30
CA MET A 1 27.66 -74.68 -1.26
C MET A 1 27.07 -73.35 -0.81
N LYS A 2 27.86 -72.38 -0.30
CA LYS A 2 28.66 -71.40 -1.06
C LYS A 2 27.82 -70.61 -2.08
N TYR A 3 27.31 -69.44 -1.67
CA TYR A 3 27.40 -68.12 -2.35
C TYR A 3 27.23 -67.07 -1.23
N LEU A 4 28.29 -66.42 -0.74
CA LEU A 4 29.04 -65.27 -1.31
C LEU A 4 28.32 -63.92 -1.13
N SER A 5 28.95 -63.08 -0.30
CA SER A 5 28.54 -61.69 -0.04
C SER A 5 29.09 -60.75 -1.10
N VAL A 6 28.32 -59.72 -1.44
CA VAL A 6 28.84 -58.45 -1.95
C VAL A 6 28.11 -57.32 -1.22
N ALA A 7 28.80 -56.62 -0.31
CA ALA A 7 28.28 -55.43 0.35
C ALA A 7 28.73 -54.18 -0.41
N SER A 8 27.80 -53.45 -1.00
CA SER A 8 28.09 -52.18 -1.69
C SER A 8 28.16 -51.03 -0.68
N VAL A 9 29.37 -50.61 -0.31
CA VAL A 9 29.60 -49.47 0.58
C VAL A 9 29.45 -48.16 -0.22
N ALA A 10 28.27 -47.54 -0.14
CA ALA A 10 28.06 -46.18 -0.61
C ALA A 10 28.63 -45.17 0.40
N ALA A 11 29.87 -44.74 0.19
CA ALA A 11 30.55 -43.77 1.04
C ALA A 11 30.01 -42.34 0.78
N LEU A 12 28.95 -41.95 1.50
CA LEU A 12 28.49 -40.57 1.55
C LEU A 12 29.52 -39.70 2.29
N LEU A 13 30.20 -38.82 1.53
CA LEU A 13 31.10 -37.80 2.08
C LEU A 13 30.31 -36.65 2.71
N SER A 14 29.76 -36.90 3.91
CA SER A 14 29.17 -35.85 4.74
C SER A 14 30.23 -34.87 5.21
N ALA A 15 30.32 -33.72 4.54
CA ALA A 15 31.20 -32.61 4.92
C ALA A 15 30.69 -31.93 6.21
N THR A 16 31.04 -32.49 7.37
CA THR A 16 30.67 -31.94 8.68
C THR A 16 31.47 -30.66 8.98
N VAL A 17 30.83 -29.50 8.84
CA VAL A 17 31.36 -28.23 9.34
C VAL A 17 31.29 -28.24 10.86
N SER A 18 32.37 -28.71 11.50
CA SER A 18 32.51 -28.66 12.96
C SER A 18 32.83 -27.23 13.40
N ALA A 19 31.77 -26.45 13.62
CA ALA A 19 31.86 -25.17 14.33
C ALA A 19 32.13 -25.43 15.82
N SER A 20 33.37 -25.79 16.15
CA SER A 20 33.83 -25.89 17.54
C SER A 20 33.72 -24.51 18.20
N PRO A 21 32.92 -24.34 19.27
CA PRO A 21 32.76 -23.05 19.91
C PRO A 21 34.09 -22.62 20.56
N LEU A 22 34.67 -21.53 20.08
CA LEU A 22 35.83 -20.92 20.71
C LEU A 22 35.41 -20.40 22.09
N ALA A 23 36.05 -20.92 23.14
CA ALA A 23 35.75 -20.53 24.52
C ALA A 23 35.91 -19.00 24.72
N PRO A 24 35.05 -18.37 25.52
CA PRO A 24 35.07 -16.92 25.70
C PRO A 24 36.41 -16.46 26.30
N ARG A 25 37.11 -15.61 25.55
CA ARG A 25 38.22 -14.80 26.08
C ARG A 25 37.71 -13.40 26.34
N ASP A 26 37.21 -13.20 27.55
CA ASP A 26 36.85 -11.87 28.05
C ASP A 26 38.05 -10.91 28.02
N SER A 27 37.76 -9.61 27.98
CA SER A 27 38.70 -8.47 27.93
C SER A 27 39.14 -7.99 26.53
N CYS A 28 38.19 -7.46 25.75
CA CYS A 28 38.52 -6.36 24.83
C CYS A 28 38.80 -5.08 25.65
N PRO A 29 39.79 -4.23 25.28
CA PRO A 29 40.04 -2.96 25.96
C PRO A 29 38.85 -1.99 25.88
N LYS A 30 38.65 -1.18 26.92
CA LYS A 30 37.62 -0.11 26.91
C LYS A 30 37.80 0.79 25.69
N GLY A 31 36.79 0.82 24.82
CA GLY A 31 36.76 1.59 23.58
C GLY A 31 36.51 0.75 22.31
N TYR A 32 36.64 -0.57 22.38
CA TYR A 32 36.42 -1.46 21.22
C TYR A 32 35.20 -2.37 21.40
N THR A 33 34.38 -2.48 20.35
CA THR A 33 33.29 -3.45 20.22
C THR A 33 33.70 -4.56 19.24
N GLN A 34 33.28 -5.80 19.50
CA GLN A 34 33.45 -6.88 18.52
C GLN A 34 32.49 -6.65 17.35
N SER A 35 33.04 -6.55 16.14
CA SER A 35 32.27 -6.47 14.88
C SER A 35 32.46 -7.76 14.10
N VAL A 36 31.40 -8.57 14.01
CA VAL A 36 31.43 -9.82 13.22
C VAL A 36 31.17 -9.49 11.75
N TYR A 37 32.18 -9.65 10.91
CA TYR A 37 32.06 -9.50 9.46
C TYR A 37 31.95 -10.87 8.79
N TYR A 38 30.81 -11.12 8.14
CA TYR A 38 30.61 -12.29 7.30
C TYR A 38 31.16 -12.02 5.89
N LYS A 39 31.99 -12.94 5.38
CA LYS A 39 32.50 -12.87 4.00
C LYS A 39 32.08 -14.13 3.24
N THR A 40 31.01 -14.01 2.46
CA THR A 40 30.58 -15.07 1.54
C THR A 40 31.66 -15.31 0.48
N ILE A 41 32.08 -16.56 0.32
CA ILE A 41 32.99 -16.99 -0.75
C ILE A 41 32.19 -17.88 -1.69
N TYR A 42 31.95 -17.39 -2.90
CA TYR A 42 31.40 -18.20 -3.98
C TYR A 42 32.54 -18.98 -4.64
N LEU A 43 32.36 -20.30 -4.80
CA LEU A 43 33.26 -21.16 -5.56
C LEU A 43 32.56 -21.47 -6.89
N GLU A 44 33.12 -20.98 -8.00
CA GLU A 44 32.59 -21.30 -9.32
C GLU A 44 32.93 -22.75 -9.70
N PRO A 45 31.96 -23.56 -10.16
CA PRO A 45 32.20 -24.93 -10.57
C PRO A 45 32.90 -24.96 -11.94
N SER A 46 34.16 -25.38 -11.98
CA SER A 46 34.88 -25.61 -13.23
C SER A 46 34.20 -26.71 -14.06
N THR A 47 33.73 -26.37 -15.26
CA THR A 47 33.11 -27.33 -16.18
C THR A 47 34.13 -28.37 -16.66
N SER A 48 33.72 -29.64 -16.65
CA SER A 48 34.60 -30.75 -17.05
C SER A 48 33.83 -31.83 -17.81
N ALA A 49 34.35 -32.19 -18.99
CA ALA A 49 34.02 -33.35 -19.84
C ALA A 49 32.54 -33.68 -20.10
N ILE A 50 32.05 -33.32 -21.29
CA ILE A 50 30.86 -33.95 -21.91
C ILE A 50 31.29 -35.31 -22.51
N PRO A 51 30.63 -36.44 -22.20
CA PRO A 51 30.78 -37.67 -22.95
C PRO A 51 29.95 -37.63 -24.26
N GLU A 52 30.58 -38.06 -25.34
CA GLU A 52 30.03 -38.13 -26.70
C GLU A 52 28.88 -39.14 -26.82
N SER A 53 27.88 -38.86 -27.67
CA SER A 53 26.77 -39.80 -27.96
C SER A 53 26.42 -39.81 -29.46
N THR A 54 26.44 -41.01 -30.05
CA THR A 54 26.36 -41.24 -31.50
C THR A 54 24.96 -41.06 -32.10
N ALA A 55 24.89 -40.45 -33.28
CA ALA A 55 23.67 -40.28 -34.07
C ALA A 55 23.35 -41.49 -34.96
N THR A 56 22.07 -41.65 -35.31
CA THR A 56 21.54 -42.50 -36.41
C THR A 56 20.24 -41.86 -36.96
N PRO A 57 19.79 -42.17 -38.21
CA PRO A 57 19.28 -41.12 -39.09
C PRO A 57 17.75 -41.03 -39.26
N SER A 58 17.31 -39.90 -39.81
CA SER A 58 15.95 -39.65 -40.32
C SER A 58 15.69 -40.36 -41.66
N PRO A 59 14.42 -40.74 -41.93
CA PRO A 59 13.83 -40.75 -43.27
C PRO A 59 13.06 -39.44 -43.56
N SER A 60 12.91 -39.12 -44.84
CA SER A 60 12.38 -37.84 -45.37
C SER A 60 10.84 -37.83 -45.54
N PRO A 61 10.19 -36.68 -45.83
CA PRO A 61 8.73 -36.54 -45.73
C PRO A 61 7.94 -36.99 -46.97
N ILE A 62 6.63 -37.13 -46.83
CA ILE A 62 5.68 -37.37 -47.93
C ILE A 62 4.80 -36.12 -48.11
N THR A 63 4.81 -35.54 -49.32
CA THR A 63 3.94 -34.43 -49.71
C THR A 63 2.55 -34.92 -50.08
N VAL A 64 1.51 -34.22 -49.62
CA VAL A 64 0.17 -34.27 -50.24
C VAL A 64 -0.29 -32.82 -50.47
N GLU A 65 -0.69 -32.53 -51.71
CA GLU A 65 -1.11 -31.23 -52.20
C GLU A 65 -2.64 -31.20 -52.33
N SER A 66 -3.31 -30.16 -51.81
CA SER A 66 -4.76 -29.93 -52.03
C SER A 66 -5.12 -28.45 -52.02
N GLN A 67 -5.47 -27.98 -53.22
CA GLN A 67 -5.63 -26.62 -53.68
C GLN A 67 -6.73 -25.78 -52.99
N SER A 68 -6.39 -24.49 -52.78
CA SER A 68 -7.17 -23.28 -53.08
C SER A 68 -8.70 -23.35 -53.29
N SER A 69 -9.41 -22.44 -52.61
CA SER A 69 -10.64 -21.83 -53.12
C SER A 69 -10.77 -20.38 -52.61
N ALA A 70 -11.54 -19.55 -53.32
CA ALA A 70 -11.31 -18.10 -53.37
C ALA A 70 -12.25 -17.22 -52.51
N VAL A 71 -11.87 -15.94 -52.41
CA VAL A 71 -12.58 -14.82 -51.78
C VAL A 71 -13.96 -14.59 -52.44
N PRO A 72 -14.89 -13.91 -51.74
CA PRO A 72 -15.20 -12.55 -52.21
C PRO A 72 -15.27 -11.48 -51.11
N THR A 73 -14.74 -10.30 -51.41
CA THR A 73 -14.90 -9.07 -50.61
C THR A 73 -16.33 -8.52 -50.75
N VAL A 74 -16.92 -8.00 -49.67
CA VAL A 74 -18.19 -7.27 -49.71
C VAL A 74 -18.04 -5.91 -49.03
N ILE A 75 -18.68 -4.90 -49.60
CA ILE A 75 -18.54 -3.47 -49.26
C ILE A 75 -19.75 -3.03 -48.41
N PRO A 76 -19.57 -2.27 -47.31
CA PRO A 76 -20.68 -1.64 -46.60
C PRO A 76 -21.15 -0.37 -47.32
N SER A 77 -22.46 -0.21 -47.54
CA SER A 77 -23.03 1.02 -48.10
C SER A 77 -24.52 1.21 -47.79
N SER A 78 -24.94 2.48 -47.78
CA SER A 78 -26.32 3.00 -47.79
C SER A 78 -27.19 2.84 -46.54
N THR A 79 -27.18 3.89 -45.72
CA THR A 79 -28.33 4.79 -45.46
C THR A 79 -29.74 4.20 -45.37
N ALA A 80 -30.39 4.42 -44.23
CA ALA A 80 -31.84 4.58 -44.13
C ALA A 80 -32.17 5.84 -43.31
N VAL A 81 -33.16 6.63 -43.75
CA VAL A 81 -33.61 7.86 -43.09
C VAL A 81 -35.01 7.66 -42.54
N ILE A 82 -35.26 8.08 -41.29
CA ILE A 82 -36.61 8.27 -40.77
C ILE A 82 -36.72 9.70 -40.22
N THR A 83 -37.63 10.47 -40.81
CA THR A 83 -37.98 11.83 -40.41
C THR A 83 -39.20 11.81 -39.51
N SER A 84 -39.21 12.63 -38.47
CA SER A 84 -40.44 13.10 -37.83
C SER A 84 -40.32 14.60 -37.57
N GLN A 85 -41.41 15.34 -37.74
CA GLN A 85 -41.42 16.81 -37.74
C GLN A 85 -42.15 17.34 -36.51
N ALA A 86 -41.73 18.50 -36.02
CA ALA A 86 -42.47 19.26 -35.02
C ALA A 86 -43.61 20.06 -35.67
N PRO A 87 -44.66 20.43 -34.90
CA PRO A 87 -45.41 21.65 -35.13
C PRO A 87 -44.83 22.81 -34.30
N VAL A 88 -44.73 23.98 -34.93
CA VAL A 88 -44.50 25.30 -34.29
C VAL A 88 -45.86 25.95 -34.06
N VAL A 89 -46.01 26.85 -33.07
CA VAL A 89 -46.74 28.14 -33.20
C VAL A 89 -46.67 29.01 -31.92
N GLU A 90 -46.18 30.24 -32.12
CA GLU A 90 -46.43 31.53 -31.45
C GLU A 90 -46.21 31.80 -29.95
N GLN A 91 -46.16 33.10 -29.67
CA GLN A 91 -45.82 33.80 -28.43
C GLN A 91 -47.07 34.47 -27.83
N VAL A 92 -46.98 34.92 -26.58
CA VAL A 92 -47.56 36.22 -26.16
C VAL A 92 -46.77 36.79 -24.98
N GLU A 93 -46.80 38.11 -24.82
CA GLU A 93 -45.97 38.86 -23.88
C GLU A 93 -46.72 39.35 -22.61
N SER A 94 -45.92 39.83 -21.65
CA SER A 94 -46.13 41.09 -20.92
C SER A 94 -47.09 41.20 -19.71
N SER A 95 -46.50 41.81 -18.66
CA SER A 95 -47.09 42.79 -17.73
C SER A 95 -48.20 42.43 -16.74
N THR A 96 -47.90 42.59 -15.45
CA THR A 96 -48.58 43.45 -14.43
C THR A 96 -47.94 43.20 -13.05
N SER A 97 -48.03 44.04 -12.02
CA SER A 97 -48.02 45.52 -11.90
C SER A 97 -47.89 45.90 -10.41
N SER A 98 -47.24 47.02 -10.13
CA SER A 98 -47.19 47.82 -8.88
C SER A 98 -48.53 47.96 -8.11
N ALA A 99 -48.61 48.39 -6.85
CA ALA A 99 -47.62 48.88 -5.85
C ALA A 99 -48.00 48.30 -4.44
N VAL A 100 -47.65 48.74 -3.23
CA VAL A 100 -47.18 49.99 -2.55
C VAL A 100 -46.25 49.58 -1.35
N VAL A 101 -45.62 50.40 -0.49
CA VAL A 101 -45.74 51.82 -0.07
C VAL A 101 -44.31 52.42 0.16
N SER A 102 -44.18 53.58 0.81
CA SER A 102 -42.90 54.14 1.31
C SER A 102 -43.10 54.88 2.65
N THR A 103 -42.12 54.84 3.55
CA THR A 103 -41.96 55.79 4.67
C THR A 103 -40.47 56.05 4.95
N SER A 104 -40.14 57.23 5.50
CA SER A 104 -38.77 57.73 5.60
C SER A 104 -38.56 58.69 6.77
N THR A 105 -37.58 58.41 7.64
CA THR A 105 -36.93 59.29 8.65
C THR A 105 -35.59 58.63 8.99
N SER A 106 -34.41 59.25 8.96
CA SER A 106 -33.93 60.57 9.42
C SER A 106 -33.57 60.64 10.92
N GLU A 107 -32.31 61.05 11.14
CA GLU A 107 -31.83 61.94 12.21
C GLU A 107 -31.23 61.42 13.53
N ALA A 108 -30.35 62.29 14.07
CA ALA A 108 -29.81 62.41 15.42
C ALA A 108 -28.81 61.35 15.97
N ALA A 109 -27.59 61.82 16.20
CA ALA A 109 -26.71 61.33 17.27
C ALA A 109 -27.09 61.97 18.62
N PRO A 110 -26.38 61.63 19.71
CA PRO A 110 -25.77 62.73 20.46
C PRO A 110 -24.29 62.47 20.86
N ALA A 111 -23.50 63.55 20.87
CA ALA A 111 -22.34 63.70 21.78
C ALA A 111 -22.87 64.22 23.15
N ILE A 112 -22.14 64.37 24.27
CA ILE A 112 -20.78 64.88 24.58
C ILE A 112 -20.42 64.24 25.97
N ALA A 113 -19.18 63.87 26.34
CA ALA A 113 -18.27 64.76 27.09
C ALA A 113 -16.89 64.15 27.48
N LEU A 114 -15.83 64.96 27.27
CA LEU A 114 -14.71 65.30 28.18
C LEU A 114 -13.94 64.16 28.92
N LEU A 115 -12.65 63.86 28.63
CA LEU A 115 -11.37 64.62 28.88
C LEU A 115 -10.84 64.56 30.33
N PRO A 116 -9.51 64.73 30.62
CA PRO A 116 -8.32 64.98 29.74
C PRO A 116 -6.99 64.20 30.09
N THR A 117 -5.90 64.51 29.35
CA THR A 117 -4.43 64.45 29.71
C THR A 117 -3.75 63.08 29.93
N ALA A 118 -2.46 62.85 29.59
CA ALA A 118 -1.37 63.65 28.97
C ALA A 118 -0.48 62.73 28.06
N SER A 119 0.09 63.17 26.92
CA SER A 119 1.46 63.73 26.70
C SER A 119 2.62 62.79 27.14
N VAL A 120 3.74 62.55 26.42
CA VAL A 120 4.46 63.17 25.26
C VAL A 120 5.05 62.05 24.36
N GLU A 121 5.08 62.12 23.03
CA GLU A 121 5.95 62.90 22.10
C GLU A 121 7.44 62.48 22.03
N SER A 122 7.86 61.92 20.88
CA SER A 122 9.16 62.19 20.21
C SER A 122 9.14 61.65 18.76
N ALA A 123 9.82 62.33 17.82
CA ALA A 123 9.82 61.97 16.40
C ALA A 123 11.04 62.58 15.64
N ALA A 124 11.11 62.29 14.33
CA ALA A 124 11.98 62.91 13.30
C ALA A 124 13.46 62.45 13.19
N THR A 125 13.66 61.47 12.31
CA THR A 125 14.53 61.51 11.11
C THR A 125 15.49 62.69 10.90
N VAL A 126 16.75 62.38 10.55
CA VAL A 126 17.60 63.19 9.64
C VAL A 126 18.38 62.25 8.70
N GLU A 127 18.58 62.66 7.46
CA GLU A 127 19.32 61.96 6.39
C GLU A 127 20.50 62.84 5.91
N THR A 128 21.68 62.26 5.64
CA THR A 128 22.68 62.78 4.67
C THR A 128 23.88 61.83 4.45
N THR A 129 24.50 61.94 3.28
CA THR A 129 25.69 61.19 2.78
C THR A 129 26.83 62.19 2.45
N PRO A 130 27.96 61.84 1.78
CA PRO A 130 28.88 60.68 1.87
C PRO A 130 30.39 61.07 1.97
N VAL A 131 31.32 60.17 2.35
CA VAL A 131 32.79 60.38 2.16
C VAL A 131 33.60 59.13 1.71
N ILE A 132 34.15 59.30 0.51
CA ILE A 132 35.30 58.72 -0.24
C ILE A 132 36.46 57.96 0.48
N GLN A 133 36.75 56.73 -0.04
CA GLN A 133 38.07 56.09 -0.37
C GLN A 133 39.18 55.86 0.71
N PRO A 134 40.33 55.19 0.40
CA PRO A 134 40.50 53.84 -0.20
C PRO A 134 41.57 52.98 0.53
N ILE A 135 41.72 51.68 0.18
CA ILE A 135 43.00 50.95 0.37
C ILE A 135 43.27 49.85 -0.66
N GLU A 136 44.56 49.55 -0.81
CA GLU A 136 45.27 49.06 -1.98
C GLU A 136 45.17 47.56 -2.31
N GLN A 137 45.15 47.33 -3.62
CA GLN A 137 45.59 46.18 -4.40
C GLN A 137 46.87 45.46 -3.91
N THR A 138 46.94 44.14 -4.11
CA THR A 138 48.18 43.36 -4.33
C THR A 138 47.89 42.15 -5.24
N THR A 139 48.91 41.57 -5.90
CA THR A 139 48.78 40.82 -7.17
C THR A 139 49.49 39.45 -7.22
N GLN A 140 49.05 38.59 -8.15
CA GLN A 140 49.75 37.39 -8.70
C GLN A 140 49.95 36.21 -7.73
N ALA A 141 50.09 34.95 -8.17
CA ALA A 141 50.64 34.45 -9.45
C ALA A 141 49.88 33.26 -10.07
N ALA A 142 50.36 32.80 -11.24
CA ALA A 142 49.78 31.71 -12.03
C ALA A 142 50.74 30.53 -12.21
N VAL A 143 50.20 29.31 -12.43
CA VAL A 143 50.92 28.10 -12.84
C VAL A 143 50.11 27.38 -13.95
N GLN A 144 50.76 26.53 -14.76
CA GLN A 144 50.34 26.19 -16.12
C GLN A 144 49.62 24.84 -16.32
N THR A 145 48.68 24.87 -17.26
CA THR A 145 48.46 23.93 -18.39
C THR A 145 49.08 22.51 -18.40
N THR A 146 48.21 21.50 -18.51
CA THR A 146 48.34 20.29 -19.36
C THR A 146 46.92 19.88 -19.80
N THR A 147 46.43 20.10 -21.02
CA THR A 147 46.63 19.27 -22.25
C THR A 147 46.81 17.77 -22.01
N SER A 148 45.84 16.94 -22.43
CA SER A 148 45.95 16.11 -23.65
C SER A 148 44.65 15.36 -24.01
N SER A 149 44.47 15.12 -25.31
CA SER A 149 43.72 14.02 -25.96
C SER A 149 42.27 13.71 -25.56
N ALA A 150 41.36 13.94 -26.51
CA ALA A 150 40.14 13.12 -26.64
C ALA A 150 40.47 11.72 -27.19
N VAL A 151 39.58 10.75 -26.98
CA VAL A 151 39.60 9.41 -27.61
C VAL A 151 38.20 9.11 -28.15
N GLU A 152 38.15 8.37 -29.27
CA GLU A 152 36.96 8.08 -30.07
C GLU A 152 35.75 7.53 -29.29
N VAL A 153 34.56 7.99 -29.69
CA VAL A 153 33.30 7.30 -29.42
C VAL A 153 33.22 6.09 -30.35
N VAL A 154 33.23 4.88 -29.78
CA VAL A 154 32.98 3.64 -30.54
C VAL A 154 31.58 3.14 -30.20
N GLU A 155 30.73 3.05 -31.22
CA GLU A 155 29.31 2.70 -31.12
C GLU A 155 29.10 1.17 -31.08
N PRO A 156 28.51 0.60 -30.02
CA PRO A 156 28.10 -0.80 -30.02
C PRO A 156 26.71 -0.96 -30.64
N THR A 157 26.66 -1.40 -31.91
CA THR A 157 25.39 -1.68 -32.61
C THR A 157 24.69 -2.92 -32.03
N THR A 158 23.85 -2.75 -31.01
CA THR A 158 23.06 -3.85 -30.44
C THR A 158 21.99 -4.33 -31.43
N GLN A 159 22.17 -5.55 -31.92
CA GLN A 159 21.29 -6.19 -32.89
C GLN A 159 19.97 -6.61 -32.25
N ALA A 160 18.84 -6.28 -32.90
CA ALA A 160 17.51 -6.63 -32.39
C ALA A 160 17.23 -8.13 -32.59
N ALA A 161 17.17 -8.88 -31.48
CA ALA A 161 16.72 -10.26 -31.46
C ALA A 161 15.20 -10.32 -31.23
N THR A 162 14.43 -10.68 -32.26
CA THR A 162 13.00 -10.98 -32.13
C THR A 162 12.81 -12.39 -31.59
N GLU A 163 12.54 -12.53 -30.30
CA GLU A 163 12.19 -13.82 -29.70
C GLU A 163 10.67 -14.06 -29.78
N THR A 164 10.27 -15.15 -30.46
CA THR A 164 8.86 -15.50 -30.68
C THR A 164 8.40 -16.56 -29.69
N THR A 165 7.79 -16.13 -28.59
CA THR A 165 7.21 -17.05 -27.59
C THR A 165 5.99 -17.80 -28.14
N PRO A 166 5.95 -19.15 -28.12
CA PRO A 166 4.79 -19.92 -28.55
C PRO A 166 3.65 -19.88 -27.50
N ALA A 167 2.40 -19.87 -27.98
CA ALA A 167 1.22 -19.80 -27.12
C ALA A 167 0.93 -21.15 -26.41
N PRO A 168 0.49 -21.14 -25.13
CA PRO A 168 0.11 -22.35 -24.41
C PRO A 168 -1.23 -22.92 -24.90
N ILE A 169 -1.27 -24.23 -25.16
CA ILE A 169 -2.48 -24.94 -25.58
C ILE A 169 -3.36 -25.21 -24.35
N VAL A 170 -4.43 -24.45 -24.19
CA VAL A 170 -5.44 -24.67 -23.13
C VAL A 170 -6.51 -25.63 -23.65
N LYS A 171 -6.62 -26.83 -23.06
CA LYS A 171 -7.78 -27.71 -23.30
C LYS A 171 -8.97 -27.19 -22.50
N ALA A 172 -10.08 -26.92 -23.19
CA ALA A 172 -11.36 -26.67 -22.52
C ALA A 172 -11.82 -27.92 -21.76
N VAL A 173 -12.33 -27.73 -20.55
CA VAL A 173 -13.06 -28.74 -19.78
C VAL A 173 -14.39 -28.09 -19.35
N GLU A 174 -15.48 -28.78 -19.63
CA GLU A 174 -16.84 -28.26 -19.53
C GLU A 174 -17.40 -28.42 -18.09
N PRO A 175 -17.95 -27.36 -17.45
CA PRO A 175 -18.50 -27.45 -16.11
C PRO A 175 -19.94 -27.97 -16.13
N THR A 176 -20.13 -29.27 -15.86
CA THR A 176 -21.45 -29.89 -15.74
C THR A 176 -22.27 -29.26 -14.61
N THR A 177 -23.33 -28.54 -14.97
CA THR A 177 -24.29 -27.99 -14.00
C THR A 177 -25.07 -29.12 -13.31
N GLN A 178 -25.07 -29.14 -11.97
CA GLN A 178 -26.01 -29.93 -11.17
C GLN A 178 -26.87 -29.00 -10.32
N ALA A 179 -28.19 -29.15 -10.43
CA ALA A 179 -29.14 -28.36 -9.64
C ALA A 179 -29.29 -28.96 -8.24
N VAL A 180 -29.27 -28.10 -7.21
CA VAL A 180 -29.63 -28.47 -5.84
C VAL A 180 -31.05 -27.99 -5.59
N THR A 181 -31.95 -28.92 -5.28
CA THR A 181 -33.36 -28.62 -4.97
C THR A 181 -33.52 -28.07 -3.56
N GLU A 182 -34.31 -27.01 -3.42
CA GLU A 182 -34.80 -26.55 -2.11
C GLU A 182 -35.61 -27.66 -1.41
N THR A 183 -35.58 -27.71 -0.09
CA THR A 183 -36.55 -28.47 0.72
C THR A 183 -36.81 -27.75 2.03
N THR A 184 -37.95 -27.06 2.08
CA THR A 184 -38.44 -26.33 3.25
C THR A 184 -38.95 -27.27 4.33
N ALA A 185 -38.37 -27.22 5.54
CA ALA A 185 -38.94 -27.86 6.72
C ALA A 185 -38.59 -27.09 8.01
N ALA A 186 -39.57 -26.41 8.59
CA ALA A 186 -39.51 -25.95 9.98
C ALA A 186 -40.28 -26.92 10.87
N PRO A 187 -39.91 -27.03 12.15
CA PRO A 187 -40.90 -27.30 13.19
C PRO A 187 -40.87 -26.23 14.30
N VAL A 188 -42.07 -25.80 14.71
CA VAL A 188 -42.27 -24.94 15.88
C VAL A 188 -42.18 -25.78 17.15
N VAL A 189 -41.38 -25.36 18.13
CA VAL A 189 -41.53 -25.79 19.53
C VAL A 189 -41.64 -24.59 20.47
N LYS A 190 -42.77 -24.53 21.16
CA LYS A 190 -43.16 -23.46 22.10
C LYS A 190 -42.89 -23.96 23.52
N ALA A 191 -41.82 -23.47 24.15
CA ALA A 191 -41.50 -23.77 25.55
C ALA A 191 -41.55 -22.48 26.37
N ALA A 192 -42.58 -22.33 27.21
CA ALA A 192 -42.65 -21.26 28.20
C ALA A 192 -42.13 -21.79 29.54
N VAL A 193 -41.11 -21.13 30.10
CA VAL A 193 -40.64 -21.40 31.47
C VAL A 193 -40.66 -20.14 32.33
N GLN A 194 -41.28 -20.32 33.48
CA GLN A 194 -41.65 -19.32 34.47
C GLN A 194 -40.41 -18.69 35.14
N SER A 195 -40.23 -17.37 35.01
CA SER A 195 -39.17 -16.65 35.71
C SER A 195 -39.55 -16.36 37.16
N THR A 196 -38.80 -16.93 38.11
CA THR A 196 -39.00 -16.69 39.54
C THR A 196 -38.09 -15.57 40.02
N SER A 197 -38.65 -14.47 40.52
CA SER A 197 -37.90 -13.29 40.96
C SER A 197 -37.31 -13.48 42.36
N THR A 198 -36.04 -13.89 42.46
CA THR A 198 -35.26 -13.84 43.70
C THR A 198 -34.31 -12.66 43.70
N THR A 199 -34.63 -11.62 44.48
CA THR A 199 -33.76 -10.47 44.72
C THR A 199 -32.47 -10.91 45.40
N SER A 200 -31.31 -10.47 44.89
CA SER A 200 -30.02 -10.62 45.56
C SER A 200 -29.15 -9.42 45.26
N SER A 201 -28.88 -8.63 46.29
CA SER A 201 -27.98 -7.48 46.24
C SER A 201 -26.52 -7.92 46.35
N THR A 202 -25.66 -7.51 45.42
CA THR A 202 -24.20 -7.59 45.64
C THR A 202 -23.45 -6.56 44.81
N THR A 203 -22.52 -5.87 45.48
CA THR A 203 -21.27 -5.27 44.99
C THR A 203 -21.22 -4.71 43.56
N SER A 204 -21.20 -3.38 43.46
CA SER A 204 -20.74 -2.64 42.28
C SER A 204 -19.32 -3.08 41.89
N SER A 205 -19.22 -3.95 40.89
CA SER A 205 -17.95 -4.31 40.26
C SER A 205 -17.75 -3.39 39.06
N SER A 206 -16.59 -2.73 38.98
CA SER A 206 -16.29 -1.81 37.89
C SER A 206 -16.22 -2.57 36.57
N THR A 207 -17.22 -2.39 35.71
CA THR A 207 -17.22 -2.89 34.33
C THR A 207 -16.15 -2.16 33.52
N SER A 208 -14.94 -2.73 33.50
CA SER A 208 -14.02 -2.56 32.39
C SER A 208 -14.78 -2.90 31.11
N SER A 209 -14.89 -1.94 30.20
CA SER A 209 -15.62 -2.09 28.95
C SER A 209 -14.81 -2.97 27.99
N THR A 210 -14.81 -4.28 28.22
CA THR A 210 -14.41 -5.26 27.22
C THR A 210 -15.37 -5.12 26.05
N SER A 211 -14.99 -4.33 25.06
CA SER A 211 -15.65 -4.31 23.76
C SER A 211 -15.62 -5.73 23.21
N SER A 212 -16.79 -6.34 23.04
CA SER A 212 -16.95 -7.69 22.50
C SER A 212 -16.55 -7.72 21.02
N SER A 213 -15.26 -7.60 20.74
CA SER A 213 -14.69 -7.80 19.42
C SER A 213 -15.04 -9.23 18.98
N SER A 214 -15.67 -9.39 17.83
CA SER A 214 -16.01 -10.70 17.29
C SER A 214 -14.72 -11.49 17.04
N GLU A 215 -14.43 -12.43 17.93
CA GLU A 215 -13.28 -13.33 17.83
C GLU A 215 -13.48 -14.27 16.63
N ASN A 216 -12.46 -14.31 15.78
CA ASN A 216 -12.41 -15.10 14.56
C ASN A 216 -11.57 -16.33 14.88
N ALA A 217 -12.25 -17.44 15.21
CA ALA A 217 -11.59 -18.74 15.32
C ALA A 217 -11.05 -19.16 13.95
N GLY A 218 -9.78 -19.57 13.90
CA GLY A 218 -9.08 -19.86 12.66
C GLY A 218 -7.79 -20.62 12.89
N LYS A 219 -6.84 -20.44 11.97
CA LYS A 219 -5.49 -21.03 12.05
C LYS A 219 -4.43 -20.01 11.66
N ALA A 220 -3.19 -20.26 12.06
CA ALA A 220 -2.03 -19.58 11.54
C ALA A 220 -1.03 -20.56 10.91
N THR A 221 -0.38 -20.10 9.85
CA THR A 221 0.92 -20.60 9.36
C THR A 221 1.94 -19.45 9.46
N PHE A 222 3.14 -19.62 8.90
CA PHE A 222 4.10 -18.51 8.82
C PHE A 222 4.91 -18.49 7.51
N TYR A 223 5.35 -17.28 7.15
CA TYR A 223 6.34 -17.01 6.11
C TYR A 223 7.45 -16.08 6.59
N GLY A 224 8.45 -15.84 5.74
CA GLY A 224 9.62 -15.02 6.08
C GLY A 224 9.32 -13.54 6.38
N GLY A 225 8.16 -13.03 5.93
CA GLY A 225 7.72 -11.65 6.15
C GLY A 225 8.36 -10.62 5.21
N ASN A 226 7.56 -9.73 4.61
CA ASN A 226 8.07 -8.60 3.84
C ASN A 226 7.13 -7.39 3.86
N VAL A 227 7.39 -6.41 4.74
CA VAL A 227 6.57 -5.17 4.83
C VAL A 227 6.64 -4.34 3.54
N SER A 228 7.82 -4.27 2.90
CA SER A 228 8.07 -3.39 1.76
C SER A 228 7.61 -3.95 0.42
N GLY A 229 7.45 -5.27 0.31
CA GLY A 229 7.10 -5.98 -0.93
C GLY A 229 5.84 -6.83 -0.84
N GLY A 230 5.19 -6.88 0.33
CA GLY A 230 3.84 -7.43 0.45
C GLY A 230 2.80 -6.54 -0.24
N THR A 231 1.63 -7.11 -0.50
CA THR A 231 0.57 -6.54 -1.35
C THR A 231 0.07 -5.18 -0.88
N CYS A 232 0.13 -4.85 0.43
CA CYS A 232 -0.18 -3.50 0.92
C CYS A 232 0.85 -2.43 0.51
N SER A 233 1.95 -2.81 -0.14
CA SER A 233 2.92 -1.93 -0.79
C SER A 233 3.55 -0.88 0.13
N PHE A 234 3.75 -1.22 1.41
CA PHE A 234 4.30 -0.34 2.46
C PHE A 234 5.82 -0.09 2.30
N SER A 235 6.24 0.32 1.11
CA SER A 235 7.63 0.55 0.74
C SER A 235 8.28 1.68 1.55
N GLY A 236 9.41 1.38 2.18
CA GLY A 236 10.14 2.30 3.05
C GLY A 236 9.48 2.55 4.42
N TYR A 237 8.34 1.94 4.72
CA TYR A 237 7.78 1.90 6.07
C TYR A 237 8.48 0.81 6.90
N SER A 238 8.47 0.95 8.22
CA SER A 238 9.00 -0.04 9.16
C SER A 238 8.02 -0.17 10.31
N LEU A 239 7.70 -1.41 10.67
CA LEU A 239 6.82 -1.69 11.81
C LEU A 239 7.52 -1.25 13.12
N PRO A 240 6.78 -0.61 14.06
CA PRO A 240 7.27 -0.43 15.42
C PRO A 240 7.63 -1.77 16.07
N SER A 241 8.58 -1.79 17.01
CA SER A 241 9.03 -3.03 17.67
C SER A 241 7.97 -3.70 18.56
N SER A 242 6.80 -3.08 18.74
CA SER A 242 5.60 -3.61 19.39
C SER A 242 4.63 -4.32 18.42
N LEU A 243 4.95 -4.35 17.13
CA LEU A 243 4.08 -4.85 16.06
C LEU A 243 4.79 -5.83 15.14
N PHE A 244 4.14 -6.98 14.95
CA PHE A 244 4.50 -7.95 13.93
C PHE A 244 3.80 -7.67 12.59
N GLY A 245 4.14 -8.44 11.55
CA GLY A 245 3.40 -8.46 10.29
C GLY A 245 2.61 -9.75 10.10
N THR A 246 1.55 -9.68 9.29
CA THR A 246 0.79 -10.85 8.80
C THR A 246 0.32 -10.60 7.36
N ALA A 247 0.21 -11.67 6.59
CA ALA A 247 -0.65 -11.71 5.42
C ALA A 247 -2.10 -12.05 5.83
N LEU A 248 -3.07 -11.65 5.01
CA LEU A 248 -4.50 -11.89 5.22
C LEU A 248 -5.12 -12.61 4.02
N SER A 249 -6.07 -13.51 4.27
CA SER A 249 -6.78 -14.27 3.23
C SER A 249 -7.45 -13.38 2.18
N LEU A 250 -7.51 -13.86 0.93
CA LEU A 250 -8.27 -13.21 -0.16
C LEU A 250 -9.72 -12.91 0.24
N ALA A 251 -10.37 -13.86 0.91
CA ALA A 251 -11.75 -13.73 1.40
C ALA A 251 -11.95 -12.72 2.56
N ARG A 252 -10.87 -12.06 3.01
CA ARG A 252 -10.90 -10.90 3.92
C ARG A 252 -10.06 -9.72 3.42
N TRP A 253 -9.57 -9.75 2.17
CA TRP A 253 -8.72 -8.68 1.65
C TRP A 253 -9.45 -7.33 1.55
N ASP A 254 -10.74 -7.38 1.15
CA ASP A 254 -11.63 -6.22 1.06
C ASP A 254 -11.04 -5.10 0.18
N ASP A 255 -10.49 -5.50 -0.98
CA ASP A 255 -9.74 -4.64 -1.92
C ASP A 255 -8.73 -3.70 -1.25
N ALA A 256 -7.95 -4.25 -0.31
CA ALA A 256 -6.95 -3.56 0.50
C ALA A 256 -7.51 -2.53 1.51
N ALA A 257 -8.82 -2.48 1.76
CA ALA A 257 -9.38 -1.74 2.90
C ALA A 257 -8.89 -2.27 4.26
N ASN A 258 -8.41 -3.52 4.32
CA ASN A 258 -7.81 -4.10 5.51
C ASN A 258 -6.29 -3.88 5.65
N CYS A 259 -5.63 -3.26 4.68
CA CYS A 259 -4.20 -2.93 4.78
C CYS A 259 -3.91 -1.93 5.91
N GLY A 260 -2.84 -2.17 6.66
CA GLY A 260 -2.42 -1.33 7.78
C GLY A 260 -3.27 -1.49 9.04
N ARG A 261 -4.41 -2.18 8.99
CA ARG A 261 -5.17 -2.56 10.19
C ARG A 261 -4.38 -3.57 11.00
N CYS A 262 -4.56 -3.56 12.31
CA CYS A 262 -3.95 -4.52 13.21
C CYS A 262 -4.94 -5.56 13.74
N VAL A 263 -4.41 -6.73 14.04
CA VAL A 263 -5.10 -7.86 14.65
C VAL A 263 -4.40 -8.28 15.93
N SER A 264 -5.18 -8.59 16.96
CA SER A 264 -4.72 -9.29 18.16
C SER A 264 -4.92 -10.78 17.90
N VAL A 265 -3.85 -11.57 18.00
CA VAL A 265 -3.83 -13.00 17.65
C VAL A 265 -3.43 -13.81 18.87
N THR A 266 -4.33 -14.65 19.37
CA THR A 266 -4.10 -15.53 20.52
C THR A 266 -3.84 -16.96 20.04
N GLY A 267 -2.70 -17.51 20.48
CA GLY A 267 -2.23 -18.85 20.16
C GLY A 267 -2.84 -19.95 21.02
N PRO A 268 -2.47 -21.22 20.76
CA PRO A 268 -3.04 -22.38 21.45
C PRO A 268 -2.68 -22.44 22.95
N GLU A 269 -1.64 -21.74 23.39
CA GLU A 269 -1.20 -21.68 24.79
C GLU A 269 -1.76 -20.45 25.54
N GLY A 270 -2.60 -19.62 24.90
CA GLY A 270 -3.20 -18.42 25.50
C GLY A 270 -2.28 -17.19 25.51
N ASN A 271 -1.08 -17.33 24.97
CA ASN A 271 -0.19 -16.25 24.54
C ASN A 271 -0.82 -15.43 23.40
N THR A 272 -0.52 -14.13 23.34
CA THR A 272 -1.13 -13.20 22.37
C THR A 272 -0.09 -12.24 21.78
N VAL A 273 -0.13 -12.04 20.47
CA VAL A 273 0.65 -11.02 19.74
C VAL A 273 -0.25 -10.01 19.04
N LYS A 274 0.31 -8.84 18.70
CA LYS A 274 -0.33 -7.87 17.79
C LYS A 274 0.41 -7.85 16.45
N ALA A 275 -0.31 -8.04 15.35
CA ALA A 275 0.24 -8.01 14.00
C ALA A 275 -0.51 -7.00 13.10
N MET A 276 0.21 -6.31 12.23
CA MET A 276 -0.35 -5.47 11.16
C MET A 276 -0.53 -6.28 9.88
N ILE A 277 -1.66 -6.10 9.21
CA ILE A 277 -1.93 -6.66 7.89
C ILE A 277 -1.13 -5.87 6.85
N VAL A 278 -0.14 -6.54 6.25
CA VAL A 278 0.81 -5.95 5.28
C VAL A 278 0.85 -6.67 3.94
N ASP A 279 0.21 -7.83 3.83
CA ASP A 279 0.24 -8.67 2.63
C ASP A 279 -1.06 -9.51 2.47
N GLN A 280 -1.23 -10.11 1.30
CA GLN A 280 -2.32 -11.00 0.95
C GLN A 280 -1.81 -12.45 0.90
N CYS A 281 -2.62 -13.39 1.39
CA CYS A 281 -2.39 -14.84 1.24
C CYS A 281 -3.52 -15.42 0.38
N PRO A 282 -3.30 -15.62 -0.94
CA PRO A 282 -4.34 -16.14 -1.86
C PRO A 282 -4.85 -17.54 -1.53
N GLU A 283 -4.00 -18.40 -0.97
CA GLU A 283 -4.31 -19.78 -0.59
C GLU A 283 -4.97 -19.92 0.80
N CYS A 284 -4.95 -18.85 1.60
CA CYS A 284 -5.54 -18.85 2.95
C CYS A 284 -7.07 -18.82 2.90
N GLU A 285 -7.73 -19.70 3.68
CA GLU A 285 -9.18 -19.60 3.91
C GLU A 285 -9.52 -18.37 4.79
N SER A 286 -10.79 -17.95 4.82
CA SER A 286 -11.21 -16.65 5.39
C SER A 286 -10.57 -16.27 6.74
N ASN A 287 -10.50 -17.18 7.72
CA ASN A 287 -9.97 -16.89 9.05
C ASN A 287 -8.49 -17.27 9.24
N HIS A 288 -7.80 -17.70 8.19
CA HIS A 288 -6.38 -18.06 8.22
C HIS A 288 -5.51 -16.80 8.06
N LEU A 289 -4.58 -16.63 8.99
CA LEU A 289 -3.52 -15.61 8.96
C LEU A 289 -2.19 -16.30 8.65
N ASP A 290 -1.43 -15.79 7.67
CA ASP A 290 -0.05 -16.25 7.47
C ASP A 290 0.91 -15.24 8.10
N LEU A 291 1.43 -15.60 9.28
CA LEU A 291 2.16 -14.70 10.17
C LEU A 291 3.60 -14.51 9.67
N PHE A 292 4.24 -13.40 10.06
CA PHE A 292 5.70 -13.36 9.99
C PHE A 292 6.27 -14.43 10.94
N GLN A 293 7.35 -15.12 10.55
CA GLN A 293 7.95 -16.22 11.32
C GLN A 293 8.30 -15.82 12.77
N ASN A 294 8.71 -14.58 13.03
CA ASN A 294 8.97 -14.10 14.39
C ASN A 294 7.68 -13.94 15.21
N ALA A 295 6.55 -13.61 14.60
CA ALA A 295 5.25 -13.52 15.27
C ALA A 295 4.69 -14.89 15.62
N PHE A 296 4.88 -15.88 14.74
CA PHE A 296 4.52 -17.27 15.02
C PHE A 296 5.35 -17.85 16.16
N ALA A 297 6.65 -17.53 16.24
CA ALA A 297 7.55 -18.00 17.30
C ALA A 297 7.13 -17.56 18.72
N GLU A 298 6.46 -16.41 18.86
CA GLU A 298 5.86 -15.98 20.14
C GLU A 298 4.56 -16.74 20.49
N LEU A 299 3.92 -17.37 19.50
CA LEU A 299 2.67 -18.13 19.66
C LEU A 299 2.88 -19.65 19.81
N SER A 300 3.87 -20.24 19.13
CA SER A 300 4.22 -21.65 19.25
C SER A 300 5.58 -21.99 18.63
N ASP A 301 6.07 -23.21 18.85
CA ASP A 301 7.29 -23.70 18.22
C ASP A 301 7.13 -23.78 16.70
N ILE A 302 8.12 -23.27 15.96
CA ILE A 302 8.17 -23.24 14.49
C ILE A 302 7.92 -24.62 13.85
N SER A 303 8.33 -25.71 14.51
CA SER A 303 8.12 -27.09 14.03
C SER A 303 6.67 -27.56 14.05
N ALA A 304 5.75 -26.85 14.72
CA ALA A 304 4.32 -27.08 14.59
C ALA A 304 3.82 -26.80 13.16
N GLY A 305 4.39 -25.79 12.48
CA GLY A 305 4.06 -25.36 11.11
C GLY A 305 2.69 -24.70 10.94
N ILE A 306 1.68 -25.21 11.66
CA ILE A 306 0.28 -24.78 11.62
C ILE A 306 -0.31 -24.87 13.03
N ILE A 307 -0.96 -23.80 13.50
CA ILE A 307 -1.60 -23.73 14.83
C ILE A 307 -3.03 -23.23 14.73
N GLY A 308 -3.89 -23.64 15.67
CA GLY A 308 -5.19 -23.00 15.87
C GLY A 308 -5.03 -21.66 16.58
N ILE A 309 -5.80 -20.64 16.16
CA ILE A 309 -5.79 -19.30 16.75
C ILE A 309 -7.21 -18.77 16.94
N ASN A 310 -7.35 -17.80 17.84
CA ASN A 310 -8.46 -16.86 17.84
C ASN A 310 -7.91 -15.45 17.60
N TRP A 311 -8.54 -14.65 16.75
CA TRP A 311 -8.08 -13.28 16.49
C TRP A 311 -9.20 -12.26 16.30
N SER A 312 -8.93 -10.99 16.59
CA SER A 312 -9.86 -9.89 16.30
C SER A 312 -9.12 -8.64 15.82
N PHE A 313 -9.81 -7.77 15.07
CA PHE A 313 -9.27 -6.46 14.70
C PHE A 313 -9.16 -5.55 15.93
N VAL A 314 -8.03 -4.87 16.08
CA VAL A 314 -7.72 -3.98 17.20
C VAL A 314 -7.04 -2.69 16.73
N SER A 315 -6.98 -1.69 17.60
CA SER A 315 -6.11 -0.53 17.40
C SER A 315 -4.66 -0.98 17.21
N CYS A 316 -3.95 -0.38 16.27
CA CYS A 316 -2.52 -0.61 16.12
C CYS A 316 -1.71 -0.02 17.29
N ASP A 317 -2.17 1.08 17.88
CA ASP A 317 -1.47 1.89 18.89
C ASP A 317 -0.11 2.39 18.37
N LEU A 318 -0.10 2.91 17.14
CA LEU A 318 1.04 3.55 16.49
C LEU A 318 1.31 4.93 17.09
N ASP A 319 2.57 5.20 17.37
CA ASP A 319 3.03 6.53 17.74
C ASP A 319 3.02 7.51 16.56
N GLY A 320 2.76 8.78 16.86
CA GLY A 320 2.86 9.88 15.91
C GLY A 320 1.68 10.01 14.93
N PRO A 321 1.76 10.98 14.01
CA PRO A 321 0.74 11.23 13.00
C PRO A 321 0.76 10.21 11.86
N LEU A 322 -0.31 10.19 11.06
CA LEU A 322 -0.29 9.49 9.77
C LEU A 322 0.61 10.23 8.77
N LYS A 323 0.98 9.56 7.68
CA LYS A 323 1.64 10.22 6.54
C LYS A 323 0.92 9.91 5.23
N LEU A 324 1.11 10.80 4.28
CA LEU A 324 0.69 10.66 2.89
C LEU A 324 1.94 10.47 2.03
N LYS A 325 1.97 9.40 1.24
CA LYS A 325 3.11 9.04 0.39
C LYS A 325 2.66 8.90 -1.06
N ASN A 326 3.20 9.74 -1.94
CA ASN A 326 3.01 9.61 -3.37
C ASN A 326 3.70 8.33 -3.87
N LYS A 327 3.08 7.64 -4.82
CA LYS A 327 3.72 6.55 -5.56
C LYS A 327 4.81 7.10 -6.47
N GLU A 328 5.71 6.22 -6.91
CA GLU A 328 6.52 6.53 -8.09
C GLU A 328 5.63 6.60 -9.35
N GLY A 329 5.85 7.65 -10.14
CA GLY A 329 5.04 8.08 -11.28
C GLY A 329 4.07 9.23 -10.99
N THR A 330 3.79 9.55 -9.72
CA THR A 330 2.79 10.56 -9.34
C THR A 330 3.16 11.97 -9.82
N SER A 331 2.17 12.68 -10.35
CA SER A 331 2.29 13.99 -10.98
C SER A 331 0.95 14.73 -11.03
N ALA A 332 0.94 15.97 -11.54
CA ALA A 332 -0.27 16.72 -11.82
C ALA A 332 -1.26 15.99 -12.77
N TYR A 333 -0.78 15.07 -13.62
CA TYR A 333 -1.56 14.39 -14.66
C TYR A 333 -1.87 12.92 -14.38
N TRP A 334 -1.29 12.35 -13.32
CA TRP A 334 -1.63 11.01 -12.82
C TRP A 334 -1.36 10.98 -11.32
N PHE A 335 -2.41 10.79 -10.52
CA PHE A 335 -2.32 10.81 -9.07
C PHE A 335 -2.38 9.39 -8.50
N SER A 336 -1.46 9.08 -7.60
CA SER A 336 -1.48 7.88 -6.77
C SER A 336 -0.79 8.15 -5.44
N MET A 337 -1.51 7.90 -4.34
CA MET A 337 -1.08 8.22 -2.98
C MET A 337 -1.50 7.13 -1.99
N GLN A 338 -0.58 6.72 -1.12
CA GLN A 338 -0.84 5.80 -0.02
C GLN A 338 -0.92 6.57 1.31
N VAL A 339 -1.81 6.12 2.19
CA VAL A 339 -1.81 6.51 3.61
C VAL A 339 -1.02 5.48 4.41
N VAL A 340 -0.04 5.94 5.20
CA VAL A 340 0.76 5.10 6.10
C VAL A 340 0.69 5.59 7.54
N ASN A 341 1.04 4.72 8.49
CA ASN A 341 1.01 5.00 9.93
C ASN A 341 -0.37 5.42 10.48
N ALA A 342 -1.47 4.89 9.93
CA ALA A 342 -2.83 5.19 10.39
C ALA A 342 -3.28 4.25 11.53
N ASN A 343 -3.88 4.80 12.59
CA ASN A 343 -4.40 4.04 13.73
C ASN A 343 -5.84 3.53 13.57
N ASP A 344 -6.59 4.11 12.63
CA ASP A 344 -7.93 3.67 12.24
C ASP A 344 -7.90 3.12 10.80
N ALA A 345 -8.83 2.24 10.47
CA ALA A 345 -8.97 1.70 9.13
C ALA A 345 -9.37 2.85 8.18
N VAL A 346 -8.44 3.27 7.33
CA VAL A 346 -8.72 4.30 6.31
C VAL A 346 -9.84 3.79 5.41
N THR A 347 -10.91 4.56 5.23
CA THR A 347 -12.03 4.24 4.34
C THR A 347 -11.92 4.97 3.01
N ALA A 348 -11.63 6.27 3.05
CA ALA A 348 -11.53 7.12 1.86
C ALA A 348 -10.36 8.11 1.94
N LEU A 349 -9.86 8.50 0.76
CA LEU A 349 -8.98 9.64 0.56
C LEU A 349 -9.64 10.56 -0.48
N ASP A 350 -10.01 11.76 -0.06
CA ASP A 350 -10.54 12.79 -0.94
C ASP A 350 -9.49 13.88 -1.18
N VAL A 351 -9.52 14.49 -2.35
CA VAL A 351 -8.58 15.52 -2.78
C VAL A 351 -9.33 16.81 -3.14
N SER A 352 -8.71 17.95 -2.90
CA SER A 352 -9.24 19.27 -3.18
C SER A 352 -8.17 20.16 -3.82
N THR A 353 -8.54 20.84 -4.90
CA THR A 353 -7.73 21.83 -5.62
C THR A 353 -8.10 23.28 -5.26
N ASP A 354 -9.08 23.48 -4.37
CA ASP A 354 -9.67 24.77 -4.00
C ASP A 354 -9.57 25.07 -2.48
N GLY A 355 -8.55 24.52 -1.82
CA GLY A 355 -8.24 24.76 -0.40
C GLY A 355 -9.15 24.02 0.60
N GLY A 356 -9.95 23.06 0.12
CA GLY A 356 -10.92 22.28 0.89
C GLY A 356 -12.37 22.72 0.73
N SER A 357 -12.67 23.57 -0.27
CA SER A 357 -14.02 24.12 -0.51
C SER A 357 -14.93 23.11 -1.23
N SER A 358 -14.36 22.32 -2.14
CA SER A 358 -14.97 21.13 -2.75
C SER A 358 -14.00 19.95 -2.67
N TRP A 359 -14.53 18.74 -2.89
CA TRP A 359 -13.82 17.48 -2.67
C TRP A 359 -14.10 16.50 -3.80
N GLN A 360 -13.04 15.94 -4.37
CA GLN A 360 -13.04 14.93 -5.41
C GLN A 360 -12.54 13.62 -4.78
N SER A 361 -13.32 12.55 -4.87
CA SER A 361 -12.91 11.26 -4.30
C SER A 361 -11.93 10.53 -5.23
N THR A 362 -11.18 9.58 -4.67
CA THR A 362 -10.21 8.74 -5.38
C THR A 362 -10.60 7.27 -5.29
N GLU A 363 -10.12 6.46 -6.23
CA GLU A 363 -10.38 5.02 -6.23
C GLU A 363 -9.25 4.28 -5.49
N ARG A 364 -9.59 3.39 -4.55
CA ARG A 364 -8.58 2.55 -3.89
C ARG A 364 -8.27 1.34 -4.77
N THR A 365 -6.99 1.16 -5.06
CA THR A 365 -6.46 -0.03 -5.71
C THR A 365 -6.27 -1.19 -4.73
N SER A 366 -6.31 -2.41 -5.25
CA SER A 366 -6.09 -3.66 -4.50
C SER A 366 -4.69 -3.80 -3.87
N TYR A 367 -3.78 -2.84 -4.10
CA TYR A 367 -2.44 -2.74 -3.51
C TYR A 367 -2.27 -1.52 -2.57
N ASN A 368 -3.39 -0.99 -2.04
CA ASN A 368 -3.44 0.09 -1.04
C ASN A 368 -2.86 1.45 -1.49
N PHE A 369 -3.09 1.83 -2.74
CA PHE A 369 -2.94 3.22 -3.20
C PHE A 369 -4.30 3.80 -3.63
N PHE A 370 -4.49 5.08 -3.35
CA PHE A 370 -5.64 5.88 -3.74
C PHE A 370 -5.29 6.68 -5.00
N GLU A 371 -6.02 6.45 -6.09
CA GLU A 371 -5.63 6.90 -7.42
C GLU A 371 -6.70 7.76 -8.11
N ASN A 372 -6.21 8.63 -9.01
CA ASN A 372 -7.00 9.30 -10.04
C ASN A 372 -6.15 9.34 -11.31
N SER A 373 -6.58 8.57 -12.32
CA SER A 373 -5.85 8.36 -13.57
C SER A 373 -5.71 9.60 -14.45
N SER A 374 -6.51 10.65 -14.20
CA SER A 374 -6.42 11.96 -14.88
C SER A 374 -5.58 12.99 -14.12
N GLY A 375 -5.15 12.66 -12.90
CA GLY A 375 -4.53 13.63 -11.98
C GLY A 375 -5.48 14.76 -11.57
N PHE A 376 -4.90 15.86 -11.09
CA PHE A 376 -5.65 17.01 -10.58
C PHE A 376 -5.29 18.34 -11.27
N GLY A 377 -4.34 18.33 -12.21
CA GLY A 377 -3.93 19.51 -12.98
C GLY A 377 -3.10 20.54 -12.20
N THR A 378 -2.71 20.24 -10.96
CA THR A 378 -1.94 21.11 -10.06
C THR A 378 -0.74 20.39 -9.48
N ASP A 379 0.34 21.13 -9.16
CA ASP A 379 1.55 20.57 -8.52
C ASP A 379 1.37 20.33 -7.00
N SER A 380 0.32 20.86 -6.41
CA SER A 380 -0.06 20.66 -5.00
C SER A 380 -1.58 20.59 -4.82
N VAL A 381 -2.02 19.84 -3.81
CA VAL A 381 -3.44 19.64 -3.46
C VAL A 381 -3.65 19.69 -1.94
N THR A 382 -4.91 19.82 -1.50
CA THR A 382 -5.32 19.51 -0.12
C THR A 382 -5.93 18.11 -0.09
N VAL A 383 -5.55 17.29 0.89
CA VAL A 383 -6.00 15.89 1.04
C VAL A 383 -6.78 15.72 2.33
N ARG A 384 -7.90 14.99 2.28
CA ARG A 384 -8.67 14.53 3.44
C ARG A 384 -8.63 13.01 3.50
N VAL A 385 -8.05 12.48 4.56
CA VAL A 385 -8.16 11.06 4.93
C VAL A 385 -9.37 10.89 5.84
N THR A 386 -10.18 9.86 5.58
CA THR A 386 -11.32 9.46 6.43
C THR A 386 -11.07 8.07 7.01
N GLY A 387 -11.35 7.89 8.31
CA GLY A 387 -11.28 6.59 8.99
C GLY A 387 -12.65 5.93 9.18
N ALA A 388 -12.67 4.63 9.48
CA ALA A 388 -13.88 3.86 9.76
C ALA A 388 -14.64 4.33 11.01
N SER A 389 -13.97 5.01 11.94
CA SER A 389 -14.59 5.71 13.08
C SER A 389 -15.32 7.01 12.68
N GLY A 390 -15.26 7.42 11.42
CA GLY A 390 -15.83 8.69 10.92
C GLY A 390 -14.97 9.92 11.21
N LYS A 391 -13.83 9.76 11.90
CA LYS A 391 -12.83 10.82 12.04
C LYS A 391 -12.19 11.16 10.69
N THR A 392 -11.68 12.38 10.57
CA THR A 392 -10.96 12.85 9.38
C THR A 392 -9.69 13.60 9.75
N VAL A 393 -8.67 13.51 8.88
CA VAL A 393 -7.44 14.30 8.94
C VAL A 393 -7.30 15.05 7.62
N VAL A 394 -7.10 16.37 7.68
CA VAL A 394 -6.89 17.22 6.51
C VAL A 394 -5.46 17.73 6.47
N VAL A 395 -4.75 17.44 5.39
CA VAL A 395 -3.38 17.91 5.12
C VAL A 395 -3.45 18.88 3.94
N LYS A 396 -2.94 20.10 4.12
CA LYS A 396 -2.89 21.13 3.08
C LYS A 396 -1.56 21.10 2.35
N ASP A 397 -1.53 21.73 1.17
CA ASP A 397 -0.32 22.04 0.40
C ASP A 397 0.56 20.79 0.12
N VAL A 398 -0.11 19.65 -0.10
CA VAL A 398 0.49 18.35 -0.40
C VAL A 398 0.98 18.35 -1.85
N GLY A 399 2.29 18.45 -2.05
CA GLY A 399 2.90 18.35 -3.38
C GLY A 399 2.67 16.98 -4.02
N VAL A 400 2.32 16.94 -5.31
CA VAL A 400 2.05 15.69 -6.06
C VAL A 400 3.27 15.18 -6.84
N SER A 401 4.48 15.41 -6.34
CA SER A 401 5.73 14.92 -6.95
C SER A 401 5.95 13.42 -6.69
N SER A 402 6.47 12.70 -7.68
CA SER A 402 6.85 11.27 -7.60
C SER A 402 7.62 10.94 -6.31
N GLY A 403 7.18 9.90 -5.60
CA GLY A 403 7.85 9.39 -4.39
C GLY A 403 7.82 10.30 -3.15
N ALA A 404 7.29 11.52 -3.25
CA ALA A 404 7.28 12.48 -2.14
C ALA A 404 6.38 12.03 -0.98
N GLU A 405 6.78 12.36 0.25
CA GLU A 405 6.08 12.00 1.48
C GLU A 405 5.85 13.25 2.34
N VAL A 406 4.62 13.44 2.84
CA VAL A 406 4.28 14.49 3.79
C VAL A 406 3.68 13.88 5.06
N THR A 407 4.12 14.38 6.20
CA THR A 407 3.64 13.95 7.52
C THR A 407 2.50 14.85 7.98
N ALA A 408 1.38 14.27 8.42
CA ALA A 408 0.22 15.03 8.87
C ALA A 408 0.44 15.67 10.27
N SER A 409 -0.48 16.53 10.68
CA SER A 409 -0.50 17.13 12.02
C SER A 409 -1.02 16.18 13.12
N SER A 410 -1.73 15.12 12.75
CA SER A 410 -2.31 14.15 13.67
C SER A 410 -2.42 12.75 13.04
N ASN A 411 -2.82 11.77 13.84
CA ASN A 411 -3.35 10.50 13.34
C ASN A 411 -4.88 10.59 13.18
N LEU A 412 -5.51 9.49 12.75
CA LEU A 412 -6.95 9.26 12.89
C LEU A 412 -7.28 8.92 14.36
#